data_AF-A0A183L6U7-F1
#
_entry.id   AF-A0A183L6U7-F1
#
_cell.length_a   1.000
_cell.length_b   1.000
_cell.length_c   1.000
_cell.angle_alpha   90.00
_cell.angle_beta   90.00
_cell.angle_gamma   90.00
#
_symmetry.space_group_name_H-M   'P 1'
#
loop_
_entity.id
_entity.type
_entity.pdbx_description
1 polymer ?
#
loop_
_entity_poly.entity_id
_entity_poly.type
_entity_poly.pdbx_seq_one_letter_code
_entity_poly.pdbx_strand_id
1 'polypeptide(L)'
;MKLNIRPLLRLIFKRFFGDFSGFVNMCAEHIPSPVNSAATKVGSTYTGTLDNDLGRAMIKCNMNYEHVMVHTTKLYPDQEAISFHVFGRVMCGTLFAGQTVRVLGENYTLSDEEDSRPATVGRLWVSIAR
;
A
#
# COMPACT_ATOMS: atom_id res chain seq x y z
N MET A 1 -34.29 9.76 -28.65
CA MET A 1 -33.07 10.58 -28.78
C MET A 1 -32.00 9.71 -29.45
N LYS A 2 -31.60 10.00 -30.70
CA LYS A 2 -30.57 9.21 -31.41
C LYS A 2 -29.19 9.57 -30.84
N LEU A 3 -28.48 8.59 -30.26
CA LEU A 3 -27.12 8.77 -29.75
C LEU A 3 -26.12 8.86 -30.91
N ASN A 4 -25.08 9.68 -30.75
CA ASN A 4 -23.92 9.66 -31.64
C ASN A 4 -23.21 8.29 -31.59
N ILE A 5 -22.47 7.96 -32.66
CA ILE A 5 -21.87 6.63 -32.87
C ILE A 5 -20.98 6.20 -31.68
N ARG A 6 -20.12 7.10 -31.16
CA ARG A 6 -19.20 6.78 -30.04
C ARG A 6 -19.93 6.44 -28.73
N PRO A 7 -20.84 7.29 -28.20
CA PRO A 7 -21.67 6.92 -27.05
C PRO A 7 -22.50 5.65 -27.26
N LEU A 8 -23.01 5.45 -28.48
CA LEU A 8 -23.81 4.28 -28.82
C LEU A 8 -22.98 2.99 -28.75
N LEU A 9 -21.79 2.97 -29.34
CA LEU A 9 -20.86 1.82 -29.27
C LEU A 9 -20.48 1.50 -27.82
N ARG A 10 -20.17 2.52 -27.01
CA ARG A 10 -19.88 2.33 -25.59
C ARG A 10 -21.06 1.69 -24.85
N LEU A 11 -22.29 2.13 -25.14
CA LEU A 11 -23.49 1.56 -24.52
C LEU A 11 -23.73 0.10 -24.95
N ILE A 12 -23.56 -0.20 -26.23
CA ILE A 12 -23.69 -1.56 -26.76
C ILE A 12 -22.68 -2.49 -26.10
N PHE A 13 -21.40 -2.12 -26.09
CA PHE A 13 -20.35 -2.95 -25.49
C PHE A 13 -20.49 -3.08 -23.98
N LYS A 14 -20.93 -2.02 -23.27
CA LYS A 14 -21.24 -2.12 -21.85
C LYS A 14 -22.37 -3.12 -21.57
N ARG A 15 -23.38 -3.22 -22.44
CA ARG A 15 -24.46 -4.20 -22.28
C ARG A 15 -24.06 -5.60 -22.70
N PHE A 16 -23.23 -5.73 -23.73
CA PHE A 16 -22.79 -7.01 -24.26
C PHE A 16 -21.75 -7.69 -23.37
N PHE A 17 -20.68 -6.97 -23.00
CA PHE A 17 -19.62 -7.51 -22.15
C PHE A 17 -19.95 -7.43 -20.66
N GLY A 18 -20.82 -6.50 -20.25
CA GLY A 18 -21.17 -6.30 -18.85
C GLY A 18 -20.02 -5.67 -18.07
N ASP A 19 -19.68 -6.29 -16.94
CA ASP A 19 -18.63 -5.84 -16.04
C ASP A 19 -17.23 -6.25 -16.53
N PHE A 20 -16.19 -5.66 -15.94
CA PHE A 20 -14.80 -5.97 -16.27
C PHE A 20 -14.30 -7.27 -15.60
N SER A 21 -15.11 -8.33 -15.61
CA SER A 21 -14.78 -9.62 -14.98
C SER A 21 -13.52 -10.26 -15.54
N GLY A 22 -13.30 -10.20 -16.86
CA GLY A 22 -12.08 -10.73 -17.48
C GLY A 22 -10.80 -10.10 -16.94
N PHE A 23 -10.82 -8.80 -16.66
CA PHE A 23 -9.69 -8.11 -16.04
C PHE A 23 -9.49 -8.56 -14.59
N VAL A 24 -10.58 -8.69 -13.82
CA VAL A 24 -10.53 -9.15 -12.43
C VAL A 24 -9.99 -10.59 -12.36
N ASN A 25 -10.45 -11.48 -13.24
CA ASN A 25 -9.99 -12.87 -13.33
C ASN A 25 -8.50 -12.94 -13.66
N MET A 26 -8.05 -12.24 -14.70
CA MET A 26 -6.62 -12.18 -15.05
C MET A 26 -5.77 -11.71 -13.86
N CYS A 27 -6.22 -10.67 -13.14
CA CYS A 27 -5.52 -10.19 -11.95
C CYS A 27 -5.52 -11.25 -10.83
N ALA A 28 -6.66 -11.88 -10.54
CA ALA A 28 -6.77 -12.88 -9.48
C ALA A 28 -5.95 -14.15 -9.75
N GLU A 29 -5.85 -14.58 -11.02
CA GLU A 29 -5.13 -15.80 -11.41
C GLU A 29 -3.63 -15.59 -11.55
N HIS A 30 -3.19 -14.43 -12.03
CA HIS A 30 -1.80 -14.20 -12.40
C HIS A 30 -1.04 -13.24 -11.49
N ILE A 31 -1.73 -12.44 -10.66
CA ILE A 31 -1.07 -11.56 -9.70
C ILE A 31 -1.07 -12.25 -8.33
N PRO A 32 0.10 -12.55 -7.75
CA PRO A 32 0.17 -13.21 -6.46
C PRO A 32 -0.45 -12.33 -5.37
N SER A 33 -1.16 -12.97 -4.44
CA SER A 33 -1.70 -12.28 -3.28
C SER A 33 -0.59 -11.61 -2.46
N PRO A 34 -0.91 -10.58 -1.65
CA PRO A 34 0.05 -9.95 -0.75
C PRO A 34 0.80 -10.94 0.13
N VAL A 35 0.13 -12.00 0.59
CA VAL A 35 0.70 -13.07 1.42
C VAL A 35 1.70 -13.92 0.62
N ASN A 36 1.32 -14.34 -0.60
CA ASN A 36 2.20 -15.18 -1.43
C ASN A 36 3.43 -14.42 -1.94
N SER A 37 3.28 -13.12 -2.23
CA SER A 37 4.35 -12.25 -2.73
C SER A 37 5.22 -11.64 -1.63
N ALA A 38 4.83 -11.77 -0.36
CA ALA A 38 5.49 -11.13 0.77
C ALA A 38 6.97 -11.55 0.89
N ALA A 39 7.28 -12.84 0.75
CA ALA A 39 8.66 -13.34 0.82
C ALA A 39 9.57 -12.64 -0.21
N THR A 40 9.16 -12.59 -1.47
CA THR A 40 9.92 -11.94 -2.56
C THR A 40 10.01 -10.43 -2.36
N LYS A 41 8.91 -9.78 -1.93
CA LYS A 41 8.90 -8.34 -1.69
C LYS A 41 9.80 -7.97 -0.53
N VAL A 42 9.63 -8.59 0.63
CA VAL A 42 10.40 -8.29 1.84
C VAL A 42 11.87 -8.59 1.60
N GLY A 43 12.20 -9.72 0.97
CA GLY A 43 13.59 -10.06 0.65
C GLY A 43 14.28 -9.13 -0.36
N SER A 44 13.53 -8.35 -1.13
CA SER A 44 14.11 -7.35 -2.05
C SER A 44 14.13 -5.93 -1.48
N THR A 45 13.28 -5.61 -0.49
CA THR A 45 13.14 -4.22 0.01
C THR A 45 13.61 -4.00 1.44
N TYR A 46 13.70 -5.05 2.25
CA TYR A 46 14.09 -4.92 3.65
C TYR A 46 15.59 -5.16 3.81
N THR A 47 16.27 -4.24 4.49
CA THR A 47 17.73 -4.27 4.70
C THR A 47 18.15 -5.09 5.91
N GLY A 48 17.23 -5.37 6.84
CA GLY A 48 17.50 -6.17 8.03
C GLY A 48 17.47 -7.68 7.77
N THR A 49 17.78 -8.46 8.81
CA THR A 49 17.75 -9.92 8.72
C THR A 49 16.32 -10.45 8.64
N LEU A 50 16.09 -11.47 7.80
CA LEU A 50 14.77 -12.09 7.62
C LEU A 50 14.46 -13.17 8.67
N ASP A 51 15.49 -13.66 9.36
CA ASP A 51 15.37 -14.74 10.34
C ASP A 51 14.85 -14.27 11.70
N ASN A 52 14.84 -12.96 11.95
CA ASN A 52 14.27 -12.40 13.18
C ASN A 52 12.73 -12.40 13.12
N ASP A 53 12.11 -12.15 14.28
CA ASP A 53 10.64 -12.20 14.39
C ASP A 53 9.94 -11.15 13.53
N LEU A 54 10.56 -9.98 13.34
CA LEU A 54 10.06 -8.89 12.50
C LEU A 54 10.03 -9.27 11.02
N GLY A 55 11.13 -9.82 10.50
CA GLY A 55 11.28 -10.31 9.13
C GLY A 55 10.29 -11.42 8.85
N ARG A 56 10.16 -12.39 9.76
CA ARG A 56 9.14 -13.45 9.67
C ARG A 56 7.72 -12.89 9.72
N ALA A 57 7.44 -11.89 10.54
CA ALA A 57 6.13 -11.25 10.63
C ALA A 57 5.77 -10.54 9.32
N MET A 58 6.71 -9.83 8.69
CA MET A 58 6.52 -9.20 7.38
C MET A 58 6.31 -10.23 6.27
N ILE A 59 7.11 -11.30 6.23
CA ILE A 59 6.97 -12.40 5.25
C ILE A 59 5.61 -13.10 5.40
N LYS A 60 5.10 -13.25 6.63
CA LYS A 60 3.78 -13.85 6.88
C LYS A 60 2.61 -12.86 6.73
N CYS A 61 2.88 -11.58 6.46
CA CYS A 61 1.89 -10.50 6.52
C CYS A 61 1.05 -10.55 7.82
N ASN A 62 1.70 -10.77 8.97
CA ASN A 62 0.99 -10.96 10.23
C ASN A 62 0.36 -9.65 10.74
N MET A 63 -0.97 -9.60 10.76
CA MET A 63 -1.76 -8.46 11.23
C MET A 63 -1.65 -8.22 12.74
N ASN A 64 -1.45 -9.29 13.51
CA ASN A 64 -1.45 -9.27 14.99
C ASN A 64 -0.03 -9.12 15.58
N TYR A 65 0.96 -8.82 14.76
CA TYR A 65 2.32 -8.58 15.24
C TYR A 65 2.36 -7.28 16.08
N GLU A 66 3.14 -7.29 17.15
CA GLU A 66 3.19 -6.20 18.14
C GLU A 66 3.59 -4.85 17.54
N HIS A 67 4.43 -4.86 16.50
CA HIS A 67 4.87 -3.65 15.81
C HIS A 67 4.24 -3.53 14.42
N VAL A 68 3.93 -2.30 14.03
CA VAL A 68 3.47 -2.00 12.67
C VAL A 68 4.66 -1.62 11.79
N MET A 69 4.76 -2.24 10.62
CA MET A 69 5.75 -1.88 9.60
C MET A 69 5.04 -1.38 8.36
N VAL A 70 5.38 -0.16 7.94
CA VAL A 70 4.81 0.46 6.74
C VAL A 70 5.96 0.88 5.83
N HIS A 71 5.90 0.48 4.57
CA HIS A 71 6.85 0.93 3.55
C HIS A 71 6.19 1.99 2.69
N THR A 72 6.69 3.22 2.80
CA THR A 72 6.15 4.42 2.14
C THR A 72 7.06 4.86 1.02
N THR A 73 6.50 5.19 -0.15
CA THR A 73 7.29 5.55 -1.35
C THR A 73 6.79 6.81 -2.06
N LYS A 74 5.60 7.30 -1.69
CA LYS A 74 5.00 8.48 -2.32
C LYS A 74 4.43 9.42 -1.27
N LEU A 75 4.56 10.71 -1.56
CA LEU A 75 3.97 11.81 -0.81
C LEU A 75 3.01 12.53 -1.75
N TYR A 76 1.74 12.58 -1.39
CA TYR A 76 0.73 13.33 -2.15
C TYR A 76 0.47 14.67 -1.46
N PRO A 77 0.63 15.81 -2.16
CA PRO A 77 0.26 17.08 -1.58
C PRO A 77 -1.25 17.12 -1.37
N ASP A 78 -1.67 17.78 -0.29
CA ASP A 78 -3.06 18.18 -0.12
C ASP A 78 -3.43 19.25 -1.16
N GLN A 79 -4.72 19.55 -1.33
CA GLN A 79 -5.22 20.49 -2.34
C GLN A 79 -4.58 21.87 -2.25
N GLU A 80 -4.25 22.32 -1.04
CA GLU A 80 -3.60 23.59 -0.77
C GLU A 80 -2.06 23.52 -0.83
N ALA A 81 -1.49 22.33 -1.05
CA ALA A 81 -0.05 22.05 -1.06
C ALA A 81 0.71 22.45 0.23
N ILE A 82 -0.01 22.59 1.36
CA ILE A 82 0.57 22.93 2.67
C ILE A 82 1.10 21.68 3.39
N SER A 83 0.42 20.54 3.19
CA SER A 83 0.77 19.28 3.84
C SER A 83 0.84 18.15 2.82
N PHE A 84 1.52 17.07 3.22
CA PHE A 84 1.64 15.87 2.40
C PHE A 84 1.03 14.68 3.11
N HIS A 85 0.29 13.88 2.36
CA HIS A 85 -0.16 12.56 2.77
C HIS A 85 0.85 11.52 2.34
N VAL A 86 1.32 10.75 3.30
CA VAL A 86 2.23 9.64 3.06
C VAL A 86 1.44 8.44 2.52
N PHE A 87 1.84 7.93 1.36
CA PHE A 87 1.25 6.75 0.74
C PHE A 87 2.22 5.58 0.78
N GLY A 88 1.75 4.47 1.33
CA GLY A 88 2.56 3.28 1.55
C GLY A 88 1.73 2.03 1.75
N ARG A 89 2.44 0.90 1.84
CA ARG A 89 1.87 -0.42 2.12
C ARG A 89 2.22 -0.83 3.54
N VAL A 90 1.21 -1.28 4.29
CA VAL A 90 1.42 -1.99 5.57
C VAL A 90 1.95 -3.39 5.26
N MET A 91 3.11 -3.71 5.81
CA MET A 91 3.82 -4.99 5.59
C MET A 91 3.49 -6.01 6.68
N CYS A 92 3.34 -5.55 7.93
CA CYS A 92 2.80 -6.32 9.07
C CYS A 92 2.24 -5.36 10.14
N GLY A 93 1.50 -5.92 11.10
CA GLY A 93 0.80 -5.17 12.14
C GLY A 93 -0.43 -4.43 11.60
N THR A 94 -0.99 -3.56 12.44
CA THR A 94 -2.14 -2.72 12.11
C THR A 94 -1.84 -1.28 12.49
N LEU A 95 -2.12 -0.34 11.59
CA LEU A 95 -1.93 1.09 11.79
C LEU A 95 -3.24 1.73 12.25
N PHE A 96 -3.20 2.56 13.29
CA PHE A 96 -4.37 3.26 13.82
C PHE A 96 -4.20 4.78 13.76
N ALA A 97 -5.31 5.51 13.61
CA ALA A 97 -5.29 6.97 13.77
C ALA A 97 -5.03 7.32 15.25
N GLY A 98 -4.24 8.36 15.49
CA GLY A 98 -3.75 8.76 16.81
C GLY A 98 -2.57 7.94 17.34
N GLN A 99 -2.16 6.87 16.65
CA GLN A 99 -1.01 6.06 17.04
C GLN A 99 0.30 6.85 16.87
N THR A 100 1.15 6.82 17.89
CA THR A 100 2.55 7.27 17.75
C THR A 100 3.36 6.19 17.04
N VAL A 101 4.02 6.57 15.96
CA VAL A 101 4.89 5.72 15.14
C VAL A 101 6.27 6.34 15.04
N ARG A 102 7.28 5.52 14.75
CA ARG A 102 8.63 6.01 14.45
C ARG A 102 8.83 5.99 12.94
N VAL A 103 9.05 7.16 12.36
CA VAL A 103 9.42 7.32 10.95
C VAL A 103 10.92 7.11 10.85
N LEU A 104 11.33 6.17 10.02
CA LEU A 104 12.74 5.88 9.74
C LEU A 104 13.08 6.49 8.37
N GLY A 105 14.04 7.40 8.35
CA GLY A 105 14.58 7.95 7.11
C GLY A 105 15.53 6.98 6.41
N GLU A 106 16.04 7.40 5.26
CA GLU A 106 16.87 6.55 4.39
C GLU A 106 18.25 6.28 4.98
N ASN A 107 18.76 7.18 5.83
CA ASN A 107 20.07 7.02 6.48
C ASN A 107 19.98 6.32 7.84
N TYR A 108 18.78 5.94 8.29
CA TYR A 108 18.61 5.24 9.56
C TYR A 108 19.36 3.89 9.56
N THR A 109 20.11 3.64 10.64
CA THR A 109 20.73 2.34 10.88
C THR A 109 20.48 1.90 12.32
N LEU A 110 20.73 0.63 12.64
CA LEU A 110 20.60 0.14 14.03
C LEU A 110 21.66 0.74 14.96
N SER A 111 22.78 1.21 14.42
CA SER A 111 23.85 1.86 15.17
C SER A 111 23.68 3.37 15.31
N ASP A 112 22.90 3.98 14.40
CA ASP A 112 22.68 5.42 14.34
C ASP A 112 21.20 5.74 14.09
N GLU A 113 20.55 6.25 15.15
CA GLU A 113 19.12 6.57 15.15
C GLU A 113 18.83 8.04 14.80
N GLU A 114 19.81 8.84 14.40
CA GLU A 114 19.65 10.29 14.13
C GLU A 114 18.57 10.58 13.08
N ASP A 115 18.52 9.76 12.03
CA ASP A 115 17.51 9.84 10.96
C ASP A 115 16.23 9.06 11.31
N SER A 116 15.80 9.15 12.57
CA SER A 116 14.50 8.67 13.00
C SER A 116 13.74 9.74 13.76
N ARG A 117 12.41 9.79 13.58
CA ARG A 117 11.55 10.76 14.28
C ARG A 117 10.26 10.11 14.77
N PRO A 118 9.83 10.35 16.01
CA PRO A 118 8.48 10.02 16.42
C PRO A 118 7.49 10.94 15.69
N ALA A 119 6.42 10.36 15.17
CA ALA A 119 5.32 11.08 14.54
C ALA A 119 4.00 10.50 15.02
N THR A 120 2.95 11.32 15.06
CA THR A 120 1.60 10.85 15.36
C THR A 120 0.83 10.69 14.06
N VAL A 121 0.24 9.53 13.85
CA VAL A 121 -0.64 9.27 12.71
C VAL A 121 -1.90 10.12 12.88
N GLY A 122 -2.08 11.15 12.06
CA GLY A 122 -3.25 12.03 12.17
C GLY A 122 -4.54 11.32 11.79
N ARG A 123 -4.67 10.98 10.51
CA ARG A 123 -5.83 10.29 9.93
C ARG A 123 -5.36 9.24 8.92
N LEU A 124 -6.22 8.27 8.64
CA LEU A 124 -5.98 7.21 7.68
C LEU A 124 -7.00 7.30 6.56
N TRP A 125 -6.55 7.08 5.32
CA TRP A 125 -7.38 7.11 4.14
C TRP A 125 -7.09 5.90 3.27
N VAL A 126 -8.16 5.32 2.70
CA VAL A 126 -8.04 4.41 1.57
C VAL A 126 -8.15 5.26 0.31
N SER A 127 -7.02 5.46 -0.36
CA SER A 127 -6.95 6.35 -1.53
C SER A 127 -7.71 5.77 -2.71
N ILE A 128 -8.64 6.56 -3.27
CA ILE A 128 -9.34 6.28 -4.52
C ILE A 128 -9.21 7.55 -5.37
N ALA A 129 -8.60 7.42 -6.55
CA ALA A 129 -8.47 8.53 -7.47
C ALA A 129 -9.88 8.96 -7.95
N ARG A 130 -10.13 10.27 -7.97
CA ARG A 130 -11.37 10.88 -8.47
C ARG A 130 -11.06 11.82 -9.61
#